data_AF-A0A7W8C9S4-F1
#
_entry.id   AF-A0A7W8C9S4-F1
#
_cell.length_a   1.000
_cell.length_b   1.000
_cell.length_c   1.000
_cell.angle_alpha   90.00
_cell.angle_beta   90.00
_cell.angle_gamma   90.00
#
_symmetry.space_group_name_H-M   'P 1'
#
loop_
_entity.id
_entity.type
_entity.pdbx_description
1 polymer ?
#
loop_
_entity_poly.entity_id
_entity_poly.type
_entity_poly.pdbx_seq_one_letter_code
_entity_poly.pdbx_strand_id
1 'polypeptide(L)' 'MTPIGRRLELDATLDRVEGRKRFVSGRLRDGTATVADAEGLFVELFPGQP' A
#
# COMPACT_ATOMS: atom_id res chain seq x y z
N MET A 1 -4.20 -7.97 15.43
CA MET A 1 -4.27 -9.30 14.79
C MET A 1 -5.16 -9.17 13.58
N THR A 2 -4.68 -9.54 12.40
CA THR A 2 -5.44 -9.47 11.14
C THR A 2 -6.24 -10.75 10.94
N PRO A 3 -7.57 -10.71 10.76
CA PRO A 3 -8.38 -11.91 10.63
C PRO A 3 -8.23 -12.56 9.24
N ILE A 4 -8.24 -13.89 9.20
CA ILE A 4 -8.20 -14.68 7.96
C ILE A 4 -9.63 -15.06 7.55
N GLY A 5 -9.89 -15.10 6.24
CA GLY A 5 -11.20 -15.49 5.68
C GLY A 5 -12.28 -14.41 5.77
N ARG A 6 -11.92 -13.18 6.18
CA ARG A 6 -12.80 -12.03 6.25
C ARG A 6 -12.47 -11.04 5.14
N ARG A 7 -13.50 -10.38 4.59
CA ARG A 7 -13.30 -9.24 3.69
C ARG A 7 -12.79 -8.04 4.50
N LEU A 8 -11.69 -7.46 4.05
CA LEU A 8 -11.08 -6.28 4.65
C LEU A 8 -11.05 -5.15 3.61
N GLU A 9 -11.02 -3.92 4.11
CA GLU A 9 -10.91 -2.70 3.29
C GLU A 9 -9.45 -2.26 3.24
N LEU A 10 -8.92 -2.03 2.05
CA LEU A 10 -7.59 -1.45 1.87
C LEU A 10 -7.75 0.03 1.48
N ASP A 11 -7.23 0.91 2.31
CA ASP A 11 -6.99 2.30 1.94
C ASP A 11 -5.53 2.46 1.60
N ALA A 12 -5.22 3.00 0.42
CA ALA A 12 -3.86 3.32 0.02
C ALA A 12 -3.78 4.74 -0.53
N THR A 13 -2.73 5.46 -0.17
CA THR A 13 -2.49 6.84 -0.60
C THR A 13 -1.12 6.91 -1.27
N LEU A 14 -1.05 7.54 -2.45
CA LEU A 14 0.23 7.95 -3.03
C LEU A 14 0.66 9.25 -2.34
N ASP A 15 1.62 9.14 -1.42
CA ASP A 15 2.02 10.26 -0.58
C ASP A 15 2.88 11.26 -1.36
N ARG A 16 3.85 10.74 -2.15
CA ARG A 16 4.73 11.57 -2.98
C ARG A 16 5.38 10.81 -4.13
N VAL A 17 5.79 11.56 -5.14
CA VAL A 17 6.55 11.06 -6.30
C VAL A 17 7.88 11.81 -6.41
N GLU A 18 8.97 11.07 -6.53
CA GLU A 18 10.32 11.61 -6.71
C GLU A 18 11.02 10.90 -7.86
N GLY A 19 11.02 11.54 -9.04
CA GLY A 19 11.50 10.91 -10.26
C GLY A 19 10.75 9.60 -10.53
N ARG A 20 11.46 8.47 -10.47
CA ARG A 20 10.87 7.13 -10.68
C ARG A 20 10.31 6.47 -9.42
N LYS A 21 10.48 7.10 -8.25
CA LYS A 21 10.04 6.58 -6.96
C LYS A 21 8.63 7.05 -6.64
N ARG A 22 7.77 6.13 -6.24
CA ARG A 22 6.42 6.38 -5.73
C ARG A 22 6.36 5.87 -4.31
N PHE A 23 6.19 6.79 -3.36
CA PHE A 23 6.04 6.48 -1.95
C PHE A 23 4.55 6.39 -1.63
N VAL A 24 4.15 5.28 -1.01
CA VAL A 24 2.74 4.94 -0.79
C VAL A 24 2.57 4.54 0.67
N SER A 25 1.50 5.03 1.30
CA SER A 25 1.03 4.57 2.60
C SER A 25 -0.21 3.70 2.41
N GLY A 26 -0.40 2.69 3.26
CA GLY A 26 -1.51 1.76 3.15
C GLY A 26 -2.01 1.26 4.49
N ARG A 27 -3.34 1.22 4.67
CA ARG A 27 -4.00 0.67 5.85
C ARG A 27 -5.00 -0.40 5.46
N LEU A 28 -4.96 -1.51 6.19
CA LEU A 28 -5.98 -2.55 6.10
C LEU A 28 -6.94 -2.37 7.27
N ARG A 29 -8.24 -2.26 6.95
CA ARG A 29 -9.32 -2.03 7.91
C ARG A 29 -10.30 -3.18 7.97
N ASP A 30 -10.76 -3.49 9.17
CA ASP A 30 -11.96 -4.27 9.45
C ASP A 30 -13.02 -3.33 10.05
N GLY A 31 -13.86 -2.76 9.20
CA GLY A 31 -14.75 -1.66 9.57
C GLY A 31 -13.96 -0.43 10.03
N THR A 32 -14.11 -0.07 11.30
CA THR A 32 -13.41 1.08 11.91
C THR A 32 -12.04 0.73 12.49
N ALA A 33 -11.70 -0.56 12.59
CA ALA A 33 -10.45 -1.00 13.19
C ALA A 33 -9.35 -1.10 12.12
N THR A 34 -8.23 -0.42 12.31
CA THR A 34 -7.00 -0.68 11.55
C THR A 34 -6.38 -1.97 12.06
N VAL A 35 -6.26 -2.97 11.19
CA VAL A 35 -5.70 -4.29 11.52
C VAL A 35 -4.26 -4.46 11.02
N ALA A 36 -3.86 -3.67 10.03
CA ALA A 36 -2.48 -3.53 9.58
C ALA A 36 -2.23 -2.13 8.99
N ASP A 37 -0.99 -1.67 9.07
CA ASP A 37 -0.49 -0.43 8.48
C ASP A 37 0.83 -0.72 7.76
N ALA A 38 1.11 -0.01 6.67
CA ALA A 38 2.24 -0.28 5.81
C ALA A 38 2.72 0.98 5.07
N GLU A 39 4.04 1.00 4.81
CA GLU A 39 4.69 1.94 3.90
C GLU A 39 5.28 1.16 2.73
N GLY A 40 5.25 1.75 1.53
CA GLY A 40 5.71 1.14 0.30
C GLY A 40 6.50 2.10 -0.58
N LEU A 41 7.55 1.57 -1.21
CA LEU A 41 8.29 2.26 -2.27
C LEU A 41 8.20 1.43 -3.55
N PHE A 42 7.58 2.02 -4.57
CA PHE A 42 7.53 1.46 -5.91
C PHE A 42 8.47 2.22 -6.83
N VAL A 43 9.17 1.50 -7.70
CA VAL A 43 10.06 2.09 -8.71
C VAL A 43 9.49 1.78 -10.08
N GLU A 44 9.30 2.83 -10.88
CA GLU A 44 8.93 2.65 -12.28
C GLU A 44 10.11 2.14 -13.10
N LEU A 45 9.86 1.01 -13.76
CA LEU A 45 10.80 0.33 -14.62
C LEU A 45 10.99 1.11 -15.91
N PHE A 46 12.23 1.15 -16.40
CA PHE A 46 12.47 1.54 -17.77
C PHE A 46 12.03 0.42 -18.73
N PRO A 47 11.76 0.74 -20.01
CA PRO A 47 11.47 -0.27 -21.02
C PRO A 47 12.52 -1.39 -21.02
N GLY A 48 12.06 -2.65 -20.94
CA GLY A 48 12.93 -3.83 -20.99
C GLY A 48 13.57 -4.28 -19.67
N GLN A 49 13.22 -3.67 -18.54
CA GLN A 49 13.65 -4.15 -17.21
C GLN A 49 12.66 -5.17 -16.64
N PRO A 50 13.12 -6.30 -16.07
CA PRO A 50 12.26 -7.29 -15.41
C PRO A 50 11.72 -6.81 -14.05
#